data_AF-A0A957ZGP4-F1
#
_entry.id   AF-A0A957ZGP4-F1
#
_cell.length_a   1.000
_cell.length_b   1.000
_cell.length_c   1.000
_cell.angle_alpha   90.00
_cell.angle_beta   90.00
_cell.angle_gamma   90.00
#
_symmetry.space_group_name_H-M   'P 1'
#
loop_
_entity.id
_entity.type
_entity.pdbx_description
1 polymer ?
#
loop_
_entity_poly.entity_id
_entity_poly.type
_entity_poly.pdbx_seq_one_letter_code
_entity_poly.pdbx_strand_id
1 'polypeptide(L)'
;EIDITRPRWREQPGTLIPLILSNIKNFAPGESARRVEQGRQEAAQKEADLLARLALLPDGAQKAGETKRMIDLVRNLIGYREYPKYEIVSRYFLYKQALLREAAKLVAAGVLRDAEDIYYLTLEELHDVVRTHEVDPQRIDRRKAAFHSYEKLVPPRVITSEGEIIRGAYKRDDLPAGALAGLPVSAGTVEGRARVLLRMEEADLAAGDILVTAFTDPSWTPLFVAIAGLVTEVGGLMTHGAVIAREYGLPAVVGVENATRLIQDGQRIRVHGTDGYVEIL
;
A
#
# COMPACT_ATOMS: atom_id res chain seq x y z
N GLU A 1 -2.57 -5.17 -6.99
CA GLU A 1 -3.80 -5.16 -7.83
C GLU A 1 -3.65 -4.51 -9.23
N ILE A 2 -2.80 -3.49 -9.39
CA ILE A 2 -2.67 -2.72 -10.65
C ILE A 2 -2.15 -3.60 -11.79
N ASP A 3 -1.21 -4.49 -11.49
CA ASP A 3 -0.78 -5.52 -12.42
C ASP A 3 -1.92 -6.53 -12.64
N ILE A 4 -2.42 -6.60 -13.87
CA ILE A 4 -3.52 -7.48 -14.27
C ILE A 4 -3.16 -8.96 -14.12
N THR A 5 -1.87 -9.30 -14.27
CA THR A 5 -1.38 -10.69 -14.29
C THR A 5 -1.34 -11.32 -12.89
N ARG A 6 -1.23 -10.51 -11.84
CA ARG A 6 -1.17 -11.01 -10.45
C ARG A 6 -2.42 -11.80 -10.06
N PRO A 7 -2.29 -12.89 -9.29
CA PRO A 7 -3.43 -13.60 -8.72
C PRO A 7 -4.30 -12.68 -7.86
N ARG A 8 -5.63 -12.83 -7.98
CA ARG A 8 -6.61 -12.16 -7.13
C ARG A 8 -6.94 -13.04 -5.92
N TRP A 9 -7.40 -12.43 -4.83
CA TRP A 9 -7.87 -13.16 -3.65
C TRP A 9 -8.95 -14.21 -3.97
N ARG A 10 -9.82 -13.96 -4.95
CA ARG A 10 -10.81 -14.95 -5.38
C ARG A 10 -10.20 -16.13 -6.14
N GLU A 11 -9.07 -15.93 -6.82
CA GLU A 11 -8.32 -16.98 -7.52
C GLU A 11 -7.46 -17.77 -6.53
N GLN A 12 -6.91 -17.11 -5.51
CA GLN A 12 -6.10 -17.74 -4.45
C GLN A 12 -6.55 -17.26 -3.05
N PRO A 13 -7.65 -17.82 -2.49
CA PRO A 13 -8.18 -17.37 -1.19
C PRO A 13 -7.24 -17.62 -0.01
N GLY A 14 -6.30 -18.56 -0.15
CA GLY A 14 -5.29 -18.88 0.86
C GLY A 14 -4.45 -17.65 1.28
N THR A 15 -4.31 -16.67 0.39
CA THR A 15 -3.57 -15.43 0.64
C THR A 15 -4.18 -14.58 1.77
N LEU A 16 -5.48 -14.72 2.03
CA LEU A 16 -6.20 -13.99 3.09
C LEU A 16 -6.14 -14.67 4.46
N ILE A 17 -5.72 -15.93 4.54
CA ILE A 17 -5.77 -16.72 5.77
C ILE A 17 -4.96 -16.10 6.90
N PRO A 18 -3.69 -15.66 6.71
CA PRO A 18 -2.89 -15.09 7.79
C PRO A 18 -3.53 -13.84 8.38
N LEU A 19 -4.09 -12.98 7.52
CA LEU A 19 -4.82 -11.79 7.91
C LEU A 19 -6.06 -12.12 8.76
N ILE A 20 -6.89 -13.06 8.30
CA ILE A 20 -8.11 -13.46 9.03
C ILE A 20 -7.74 -14.04 10.40
N LEU A 21 -6.74 -14.90 10.47
CA LEU A 21 -6.27 -15.50 11.72
C LEU A 21 -5.70 -14.44 12.67
N SER A 22 -4.94 -13.47 12.16
CA SER A 22 -4.45 -12.33 12.95
C SER A 22 -5.62 -11.55 13.54
N ASN A 23 -6.66 -11.26 12.75
CA ASN A 23 -7.82 -10.53 13.24
C ASN A 23 -8.59 -11.29 14.33
N ILE A 24 -8.72 -12.61 14.21
CA ILE A 24 -9.35 -13.46 15.23
C ILE A 24 -8.55 -13.46 16.54
N LYS A 25 -7.21 -13.47 16.45
CA LYS A 25 -6.33 -13.44 17.63
C LYS A 25 -6.37 -12.10 18.36
N ASN A 26 -6.45 -11.01 17.60
CA ASN A 26 -6.18 -9.66 18.11
C ASN A 26 -7.45 -8.84 18.41
N PHE A 27 -8.63 -9.21 17.90
CA PHE A 27 -9.86 -8.42 18.06
C PHE A 27 -11.02 -9.19 18.65
N ALA A 28 -11.82 -8.47 19.46
CA ALA A 28 -13.09 -8.97 19.98
C ALA A 28 -14.21 -8.88 18.92
N PRO A 29 -15.27 -9.69 19.05
CA PRO A 29 -16.48 -9.53 18.24
C PRO A 29 -17.05 -8.10 18.32
N GLY A 30 -17.42 -7.53 17.18
CA GLY A 30 -17.98 -6.17 17.08
C GLY A 30 -16.96 -5.04 17.05
N GLU A 31 -15.66 -5.34 17.00
CA GLU A 31 -14.59 -4.32 16.97
C GLU A 31 -14.72 -3.34 15.80
N SER A 32 -15.14 -3.80 14.62
CA SER A 32 -15.33 -2.93 13.45
C SER A 32 -16.34 -1.81 13.72
N ALA A 33 -17.50 -2.14 14.31
CA ALA A 33 -18.52 -1.16 14.65
C ALA A 33 -18.03 -0.17 15.72
N ARG A 34 -17.30 -0.67 16.73
CA ARG A 34 -16.72 0.17 17.78
C ARG A 34 -15.74 1.20 17.23
N ARG A 35 -14.82 0.78 16.37
CA ARG A 35 -13.82 1.68 15.76
C ARG A 35 -14.45 2.72 14.85
N VAL A 36 -15.45 2.33 14.04
CA VAL A 36 -16.18 3.28 13.20
C VAL A 36 -16.89 4.33 14.05
N GLU A 37 -17.53 3.90 15.14
CA GLU A 37 -18.23 4.81 16.04
C GLU A 37 -17.26 5.73 16.81
N GLN A 38 -16.14 5.19 17.29
CA GLN A 38 -15.07 5.97 17.91
C GLN A 38 -14.55 7.06 16.96
N GLY A 39 -14.21 6.71 15.72
CA GLY A 39 -13.75 7.67 14.73
C GLY A 39 -14.79 8.76 14.41
N ARG A 40 -16.09 8.42 14.42
CA ARG A 40 -17.17 9.42 14.28
C ARG A 40 -17.20 10.39 15.46
N GLN A 41 -17.10 9.89 16.69
CA GLN A 41 -17.14 10.71 17.89
C GLN A 41 -15.93 11.64 17.97
N GLU A 42 -14.72 11.14 17.73
CA GLU A 42 -13.49 11.94 17.71
C GLU A 42 -13.56 13.05 16.65
N ALA A 43 -14.02 12.72 15.45
CA ALA A 43 -14.18 13.69 14.38
C ALA A 43 -15.26 14.74 14.68
N ALA A 44 -16.38 14.35 15.28
CA ALA A 44 -17.43 15.29 15.69
C ALA A 44 -16.96 16.24 16.81
N GLN A 45 -16.24 15.71 17.80
CA GLN A 45 -15.65 16.51 18.87
C GLN A 45 -14.63 17.51 18.30
N LYS A 46 -13.80 17.08 17.34
CA LYS A 46 -12.78 17.95 16.74
C LYS A 46 -13.38 19.04 15.86
N GLU A 47 -14.45 18.72 15.13
CA GLU A 47 -15.25 19.68 14.39
C GLU A 47 -15.84 20.75 15.32
N ALA A 48 -16.47 20.34 16.43
CA ALA A 48 -17.03 21.26 17.41
C ALA A 48 -15.96 22.19 18.04
N ASP A 49 -14.82 21.64 18.46
CA ASP A 49 -13.66 22.39 18.99
C ASP A 49 -13.18 23.46 18.00
N LEU A 50 -12.96 23.07 16.74
CA LEU A 50 -12.45 23.97 15.71
C LEU A 50 -13.44 25.11 15.44
N LEU A 51 -14.73 24.80 15.30
CA LEU A 51 -15.77 25.79 15.01
C LEU A 51 -15.95 26.77 16.19
N ALA A 52 -15.90 26.27 17.42
CA ALA A 52 -15.96 27.10 18.62
C ALA A 52 -14.78 28.08 18.68
N ARG A 53 -13.56 27.62 18.37
CA ARG A 53 -12.36 28.48 18.33
C ARG A 53 -12.41 29.51 17.21
N LEU A 54 -12.93 29.16 16.04
CA LEU A 54 -13.08 30.09 14.92
C LEU A 54 -14.10 31.19 15.21
N ALA A 55 -15.18 30.86 15.92
CA ALA A 55 -16.22 31.81 16.30
C ALA A 55 -15.70 32.97 17.19
N LEU A 56 -14.58 32.77 17.91
CA LEU A 56 -13.94 33.78 18.77
C LEU A 56 -13.06 34.78 18.01
N LEU A 57 -12.80 34.56 16.71
CA LEU A 57 -11.96 35.43 15.89
C LEU A 57 -12.77 36.59 15.27
N PRO A 58 -12.12 37.65 14.77
CA PRO A 58 -12.76 38.63 13.89
C PRO A 58 -13.39 37.92 12.68
N ASP A 59 -14.63 38.28 12.36
CA ASP A 59 -15.48 37.61 11.35
C ASP A 59 -15.73 36.11 11.63
N GLY A 60 -15.64 35.70 12.89
CA GLY A 60 -15.64 34.31 13.32
C GLY A 60 -16.89 33.52 12.95
N ALA A 61 -18.07 34.15 12.96
CA ALA A 61 -19.32 33.50 12.57
C ALA A 61 -19.31 33.09 11.08
N GLN A 62 -18.81 33.95 10.20
CA GLN A 62 -18.67 33.63 8.78
C GLN A 62 -17.63 32.53 8.57
N LYS A 63 -16.45 32.66 9.19
CA LYS A 63 -15.35 31.68 9.08
C LYS A 63 -15.76 30.29 9.58
N ALA A 64 -16.50 30.21 10.69
CA ALA A 64 -17.04 28.97 11.20
C ALA A 64 -18.05 28.36 10.23
N GLY A 65 -18.97 29.15 9.67
CA GLY A 65 -19.94 28.68 8.67
C GLY A 65 -19.29 28.18 7.37
N GLU A 66 -18.27 28.86 6.86
CA GLU A 66 -17.48 28.42 5.71
C GLU A 66 -16.70 27.13 6.00
N THR A 67 -16.06 27.06 7.17
CA THR A 67 -15.31 25.88 7.59
C THR A 67 -16.21 24.66 7.73
N LYS A 68 -17.39 24.80 8.35
CA LYS A 68 -18.39 23.72 8.47
C LYS A 68 -18.78 23.18 7.10
N ARG A 69 -19.10 24.06 6.14
CA ARG A 69 -19.43 23.66 4.77
C ARG A 69 -18.30 22.89 4.10
N MET A 70 -17.05 23.32 4.30
CA MET A 70 -15.88 22.63 3.75
C MET A 70 -15.67 21.25 4.41
N ILE A 71 -15.82 21.15 5.72
CA ILE A 71 -15.75 19.86 6.45
C ILE A 71 -16.80 18.90 5.89
N ASP A 72 -18.04 19.34 5.72
CA ASP A 72 -19.11 18.51 5.16
C ASP A 72 -18.80 18.05 3.74
N LEU A 73 -18.30 18.96 2.89
CA LEU A 73 -17.91 18.64 1.52
C LEU A 73 -16.81 17.59 1.48
N VAL A 74 -15.77 17.75 2.30
CA VAL A 74 -14.65 16.80 2.39
C VAL A 74 -15.16 15.45 2.89
N ARG A 75 -15.92 15.39 3.99
CA ARG A 75 -16.42 14.13 4.56
C ARG A 75 -17.32 13.37 3.57
N ASN A 76 -18.13 14.09 2.79
CA ASN A 76 -19.02 13.49 1.80
C ASN A 76 -18.28 12.96 0.55
N LEU A 77 -17.18 13.60 0.13
CA LEU A 77 -16.52 13.28 -1.13
C LEU A 77 -15.20 12.50 -0.98
N ILE A 78 -14.53 12.58 0.17
CA ILE A 78 -13.18 12.01 0.30
C ILE A 78 -13.15 10.51 0.10
N GLY A 79 -14.18 9.77 0.52
CA GLY A 79 -14.27 8.33 0.29
C GLY A 79 -14.33 7.94 -1.19
N TYR A 80 -14.88 8.81 -2.04
CA TYR A 80 -14.97 8.57 -3.48
C TYR A 80 -13.59 8.53 -4.16
N ARG A 81 -12.55 9.11 -3.54
CA ARG A 81 -11.20 9.12 -4.12
C ARG A 81 -10.63 7.72 -4.42
N GLU A 82 -11.04 6.71 -3.66
CA GLU A 82 -10.56 5.33 -3.81
C GLU A 82 -11.39 4.54 -4.85
N TYR A 83 -12.59 5.04 -5.21
CA TYR A 83 -13.56 4.34 -6.05
C TYR A 83 -13.09 4.16 -7.51
N PRO A 84 -12.48 5.18 -8.19
CA PRO A 84 -11.99 5.00 -9.56
C PRO A 84 -10.97 3.86 -9.69
N LYS A 85 -10.06 3.72 -8.72
CA LYS A 85 -9.10 2.62 -8.70
C LYS A 85 -9.82 1.28 -8.56
N TYR A 86 -10.76 1.17 -7.61
CA TYR A 86 -11.56 -0.03 -7.40
C TYR A 86 -12.29 -0.48 -8.68
N GLU A 87 -12.92 0.46 -9.39
CA GLU A 87 -13.63 0.17 -10.65
C GLU A 87 -12.67 -0.30 -11.76
N ILE A 88 -11.52 0.35 -11.90
CA ILE A 88 -10.48 -0.06 -12.87
C ILE A 88 -10.02 -1.50 -12.59
N VAL A 89 -9.65 -1.82 -11.35
CA VAL A 89 -9.14 -3.16 -11.02
C VAL A 89 -10.24 -4.23 -11.10
N SER A 90 -11.49 -3.88 -10.83
CA SER A 90 -12.65 -4.76 -11.02
C SER A 90 -12.84 -5.13 -12.48
N ARG A 91 -12.69 -4.15 -13.39
CA ARG A 91 -12.72 -4.39 -14.84
C ARG A 91 -11.51 -5.19 -15.33
N TYR A 92 -10.32 -4.92 -14.79
CA TYR A 92 -9.12 -5.70 -15.11
C TYR A 92 -9.32 -7.19 -14.79
N PHE A 93 -10.02 -7.53 -13.71
CA PHE A 93 -10.31 -8.93 -13.42
C PHE A 93 -11.22 -9.58 -14.46
N LEU A 94 -12.25 -8.86 -14.94
CA LEU A 94 -13.09 -9.36 -16.03
C LEU A 94 -12.29 -9.58 -17.32
N TYR A 95 -11.39 -8.65 -17.66
CA TYR A 95 -10.49 -8.79 -18.81
C TYR A 95 -9.54 -9.98 -18.63
N LYS A 96 -8.93 -10.14 -17.46
CA LYS A 96 -8.08 -11.28 -17.12
C LYS A 96 -8.81 -12.61 -17.37
N GLN A 97 -10.04 -12.74 -16.88
CA GLN A 97 -10.84 -13.95 -17.08
C GLN A 97 -11.14 -14.22 -18.56
N ALA A 98 -11.45 -13.19 -19.35
CA ALA A 98 -11.68 -13.35 -20.79
C ALA A 98 -10.38 -13.76 -21.52
N LEU A 99 -9.26 -13.09 -21.23
CA LEU A 99 -7.96 -13.39 -21.83
C LEU A 99 -7.48 -14.81 -21.50
N LEU A 100 -7.64 -15.27 -20.25
CA LEU A 100 -7.29 -16.63 -19.86
C LEU A 100 -8.16 -17.70 -20.54
N ARG A 101 -9.41 -17.39 -20.90
CA ARG A 101 -10.25 -18.30 -21.69
C ARG A 101 -9.74 -18.44 -23.12
N GLU A 102 -9.30 -17.35 -23.74
CA GLU A 102 -8.66 -17.42 -25.06
C GLU A 102 -7.32 -18.16 -25.00
N ALA A 103 -6.53 -17.92 -23.95
CA ALA A 103 -5.28 -18.63 -23.72
C ALA A 103 -5.49 -20.15 -23.56
N ALA A 104 -6.55 -20.57 -22.85
CA ALA A 104 -6.90 -21.99 -22.72
C ALA A 104 -7.19 -22.64 -24.09
N LYS A 105 -7.80 -21.91 -25.04
CA LYS A 105 -7.99 -22.42 -26.42
C LYS A 105 -6.65 -22.55 -27.16
N LEU A 106 -5.76 -21.58 -26.99
CA LEU A 106 -4.41 -21.62 -27.59
C LEU A 106 -3.58 -22.79 -27.05
N VAL A 107 -3.70 -23.10 -25.74
CA VAL A 107 -3.08 -24.30 -25.15
C VAL A 107 -3.70 -25.58 -25.72
N ALA A 108 -5.02 -25.66 -25.82
CA ALA A 108 -5.70 -26.81 -26.42
C ALA A 108 -5.33 -27.04 -27.90
N ALA A 109 -5.04 -25.95 -28.63
CA ALA A 109 -4.55 -26.00 -30.01
C ALA A 109 -3.05 -26.28 -30.12
N GLY A 110 -2.32 -26.44 -29.01
CA GLY A 110 -0.88 -26.67 -28.98
C GLY A 110 -0.01 -25.46 -29.35
N VAL A 111 -0.61 -24.26 -29.40
CA VAL A 111 0.09 -23.00 -29.71
C VAL A 111 0.88 -22.51 -28.50
N LEU A 112 0.27 -22.54 -27.30
CA LEU A 112 0.92 -22.20 -26.04
C LEU A 112 1.17 -23.44 -25.18
N ARG A 113 2.21 -23.41 -24.34
CA ARG A 113 2.51 -24.50 -23.39
C ARG A 113 1.67 -24.38 -22.13
N ASP A 114 1.50 -23.15 -21.65
CA ASP A 114 0.71 -22.82 -20.46
C ASP A 114 -0.19 -21.60 -20.75
N ALA A 115 -1.35 -21.51 -20.10
CA ALA A 115 -2.27 -20.40 -20.31
C ALA A 115 -1.70 -19.06 -19.80
N GLU A 116 -0.85 -19.09 -18.77
CA GLU A 116 -0.18 -17.92 -18.19
C GLU A 116 1.01 -17.45 -19.03
N ASP A 117 1.40 -18.18 -20.09
CA ASP A 117 2.40 -17.71 -21.06
C ASP A 117 2.00 -16.37 -21.70
N ILE A 118 0.69 -16.07 -21.77
CA ILE A 118 0.18 -14.80 -22.28
C ILE A 118 0.64 -13.58 -21.46
N TYR A 119 1.03 -13.75 -20.20
CA TYR A 119 1.51 -12.65 -19.35
C TYR A 119 2.86 -12.09 -19.83
N TYR A 120 3.54 -12.83 -20.71
CA TYR A 120 4.81 -12.44 -21.30
C TYR A 120 4.66 -11.97 -22.74
N LEU A 121 3.43 -11.71 -23.20
CA LEU A 121 3.11 -11.10 -24.49
C LEU A 121 2.50 -9.71 -24.27
N THR A 122 2.77 -8.76 -25.17
CA THR A 122 1.98 -7.52 -25.21
C THR A 122 0.56 -7.84 -25.71
N LEU A 123 -0.37 -6.92 -25.52
CA LEU A 123 -1.75 -7.14 -25.96
C LEU A 123 -1.84 -7.30 -27.49
N GLU A 124 -1.04 -6.54 -28.23
CA GLU A 124 -0.94 -6.62 -29.68
C GLU A 124 -0.36 -7.97 -30.13
N GLU A 125 0.71 -8.43 -29.48
CA GLU A 125 1.29 -9.74 -29.78
C GLU A 125 0.30 -10.88 -29.48
N LEU A 126 -0.42 -10.81 -28.36
CA LEU A 126 -1.45 -11.80 -28.04
C LEU A 126 -2.57 -11.79 -29.08
N HIS A 127 -3.00 -10.60 -29.54
CA HIS A 127 -3.99 -10.48 -30.60
C HIS A 127 -3.53 -11.13 -31.90
N ASP A 128 -2.26 -10.94 -32.29
CA ASP A 128 -1.68 -11.60 -33.46
C ASP A 128 -1.62 -13.13 -33.28
N VAL A 129 -1.17 -13.62 -32.13
CA VAL A 129 -1.13 -15.06 -31.81
C VAL A 129 -2.52 -15.69 -31.91
N VAL A 130 -3.56 -15.03 -31.41
CA VAL A 130 -4.94 -15.51 -31.51
C VAL A 130 -5.40 -15.58 -32.97
N ARG A 131 -4.98 -14.63 -33.81
CA ARG A 131 -5.35 -14.59 -35.22
C ARG A 131 -4.59 -15.62 -36.07
N THR A 132 -3.29 -15.74 -35.86
CA THR A 132 -2.40 -16.57 -36.71
C THR A 132 -2.20 -17.98 -36.19
N HIS A 133 -2.44 -18.22 -34.89
CA HIS A 133 -2.07 -19.45 -34.18
C HIS A 133 -0.56 -19.74 -34.22
N GLU A 134 0.25 -18.69 -34.36
CA GLU A 134 1.71 -18.76 -34.38
C GLU A 134 2.29 -17.94 -33.24
N VAL A 135 3.26 -18.49 -32.52
CA VAL A 135 3.98 -17.82 -31.43
C VAL A 135 5.45 -18.20 -31.47
N ASP A 136 6.32 -17.25 -31.11
CA ASP A 136 7.74 -17.52 -30.86
C ASP A 136 7.95 -17.93 -29.39
N PRO A 137 8.12 -19.23 -29.08
CA PRO A 137 8.30 -19.69 -27.70
C PRO A 137 9.59 -19.15 -27.07
N GLN A 138 10.63 -18.89 -27.88
CA GLN A 138 11.89 -18.34 -27.37
C GLN A 138 11.74 -16.89 -26.91
N ARG A 139 10.77 -16.14 -27.47
CA ARG A 139 10.44 -14.80 -26.98
C ARG A 139 9.84 -14.87 -25.58
N ILE A 140 8.90 -15.78 -25.35
CA ILE A 140 8.26 -15.99 -24.04
C ILE A 140 9.34 -16.37 -23.01
N ASP A 141 10.20 -17.33 -23.34
CA ASP A 141 11.25 -17.79 -22.43
C ASP A 141 12.26 -16.68 -22.09
N ARG A 142 12.66 -15.87 -23.08
CA ARG A 142 13.51 -14.68 -22.84
C ARG A 142 12.84 -13.67 -21.91
N ARG A 143 11.53 -13.41 -22.07
CA ARG A 143 10.80 -12.46 -21.22
C ARG A 143 10.56 -13.00 -19.82
N LYS A 144 10.33 -14.30 -19.65
CA LYS A 144 10.31 -14.96 -18.34
C LYS A 144 11.64 -14.77 -17.60
N ALA A 145 12.75 -15.06 -18.28
CA ALA A 145 14.09 -14.88 -17.72
C ALA A 145 14.39 -13.41 -17.38
N ALA A 146 14.04 -12.48 -18.26
CA ALA A 146 14.20 -11.04 -18.03
C ALA A 146 13.36 -10.58 -16.84
N PHE A 147 12.08 -10.97 -16.75
CA PHE A 147 11.21 -10.61 -15.64
C PHE A 147 11.75 -11.11 -14.30
N HIS A 148 12.26 -12.34 -14.24
CA HIS A 148 12.91 -12.86 -13.03
C HIS A 148 14.17 -12.07 -12.63
N SER A 149 14.90 -11.53 -13.60
CA SER A 149 16.01 -10.61 -13.30
C SER A 149 15.53 -9.27 -12.74
N TYR A 150 14.38 -8.77 -13.21
CA TYR A 150 13.79 -7.50 -12.77
C TYR A 150 13.25 -7.56 -11.35
N GLU A 151 12.83 -8.73 -10.85
CA GLU A 151 12.41 -8.91 -9.46
C GLU A 151 13.49 -8.55 -8.44
N LYS A 152 14.77 -8.54 -8.86
CA LYS A 152 15.92 -8.17 -8.02
C LYS A 152 16.19 -6.66 -8.03
N LEU A 153 15.55 -5.91 -8.93
CA LEU A 153 15.72 -4.48 -9.10
C LEU A 153 14.70 -3.72 -8.26
N VAL A 154 15.13 -2.58 -7.72
CA VAL A 154 14.24 -1.61 -7.06
C VAL A 154 14.07 -0.44 -8.02
N PRO A 155 12.85 -0.15 -8.50
CA PRO A 155 12.65 0.94 -9.45
C PRO A 155 12.99 2.28 -8.79
N PRO A 156 13.82 3.12 -9.43
CA PRO A 156 14.15 4.44 -8.90
C PRO A 156 12.96 5.39 -9.01
N ARG A 157 12.90 6.41 -8.14
CA ARG A 157 11.88 7.46 -8.25
C ARG A 157 12.06 8.32 -9.50
N VAL A 158 13.31 8.56 -9.88
CA VAL A 158 13.69 9.34 -11.06
C VAL A 158 14.83 8.60 -11.76
N ILE A 159 14.67 8.40 -13.07
CA ILE A 159 15.68 7.86 -13.97
C ILE A 159 15.80 8.79 -15.18
N THR A 160 17.02 9.14 -15.58
CA THR A 160 17.25 9.95 -16.78
C THR A 160 17.22 9.10 -18.05
N SER A 161 17.19 9.73 -19.23
CA SER A 161 17.29 9.04 -20.51
C SER A 161 18.59 8.25 -20.68
N GLU A 162 19.64 8.61 -19.95
CA GLU A 162 20.96 7.98 -19.96
C GLU A 162 21.05 6.81 -18.96
N GLY A 163 19.98 6.55 -18.20
CA GLY A 163 19.95 5.52 -17.16
C GLY A 163 20.54 5.97 -15.82
N GLU A 164 20.80 7.26 -15.63
CA GLU A 164 21.24 7.79 -14.34
C GLU A 164 20.08 7.74 -13.33
N ILE A 165 20.36 7.18 -12.16
CA ILE A 165 19.40 7.11 -11.05
C ILE A 165 19.63 8.31 -10.13
N ILE A 166 18.69 9.24 -10.13
CA ILE A 166 18.74 10.41 -9.24
C ILE A 166 18.10 10.03 -7.90
N ARG A 167 18.93 9.97 -6.85
CA ARG A 167 18.47 9.72 -5.48
C ARG A 167 18.37 11.04 -4.72
N GLY A 168 17.22 11.26 -4.07
CA GLY A 168 17.11 12.31 -3.07
C GLY A 168 17.66 11.81 -1.74
N ALA A 169 18.46 12.63 -1.05
CA ALA A 169 18.87 12.37 0.33
C ALA A 169 18.13 13.30 1.28
N TYR A 170 17.64 12.78 2.40
CA TYR A 170 17.17 13.61 3.50
C TYR A 170 18.38 14.27 4.15
N LYS A 171 18.55 15.59 3.98
CA LYS A 171 19.53 16.37 4.74
C LYS A 171 18.93 16.69 6.10
N ARG A 172 19.36 15.94 7.11
CA ARG A 172 18.85 16.03 8.48
C ARG A 172 20.01 15.89 9.45
N ASP A 173 20.65 17.01 9.76
CA ASP A 173 21.79 17.10 10.69
C ASP A 173 21.36 16.95 12.16
N ASP A 174 20.04 16.93 12.41
CA ASP A 174 19.39 16.85 13.71
C ASP A 174 19.03 15.41 14.15
N LEU A 175 19.34 14.41 13.32
CA LEU A 175 18.96 13.02 13.62
C LEU A 175 19.98 12.31 14.53
N PRO A 176 19.51 11.39 15.39
CA PRO A 176 20.39 10.50 16.14
C PRO A 176 21.34 9.72 15.22
N ALA A 177 22.53 9.43 15.73
CA ALA A 177 23.52 8.65 14.98
C ALA A 177 22.98 7.25 14.65
N GLY A 178 23.00 6.88 13.37
CA GLY A 178 22.49 5.59 12.89
C GLY A 178 20.97 5.54 12.65
N ALA A 179 20.25 6.65 12.84
CA ALA A 179 18.84 6.73 12.51
C ALA A 179 18.61 6.66 10.99
N LEU A 180 17.59 5.91 10.58
CA LEU A 180 17.13 5.83 9.20
C LEU A 180 16.14 6.96 8.95
N ALA A 181 16.52 7.92 8.10
CA ALA A 181 15.69 9.06 7.77
C ALA A 181 14.55 8.66 6.82
N GLY A 182 13.39 9.29 7.00
CA GLY A 182 12.26 9.18 6.09
C GLY A 182 11.36 10.41 6.13
N LEU A 183 10.15 10.26 5.61
CA LEU A 183 9.11 11.27 5.62
C LEU A 183 8.15 11.00 6.78
N PRO A 184 7.97 11.96 7.72
CA PRO A 184 6.94 11.83 8.74
C PRO A 184 5.55 11.88 8.10
N VAL A 185 4.71 10.89 8.36
CA VAL A 185 3.34 10.87 7.80
C VAL A 185 2.24 10.75 8.85
N SER A 186 2.54 10.20 10.02
CA SER A 186 1.61 10.12 11.14
C SER A 186 2.38 10.28 12.43
N ALA A 187 1.98 11.27 13.24
CA ALA A 187 2.72 11.70 14.42
C ALA A 187 2.70 10.64 15.54
N GLY A 188 3.66 10.77 16.45
CA GLY A 188 3.81 9.90 17.62
C GLY A 188 5.15 9.15 17.64
N THR A 189 5.37 8.40 18.69
CA THR A 189 6.56 7.56 18.87
C THR A 189 6.14 6.21 19.40
N VAL A 190 6.67 5.15 18.79
CA VAL A 190 6.39 3.77 19.20
C VAL A 190 7.65 2.93 19.12
N GLU A 191 7.80 2.02 20.07
CA GLU A 191 8.80 0.96 20.02
C GLU A 191 8.11 -0.38 19.87
N GLY A 192 8.73 -1.27 19.12
CA GLY A 192 8.16 -2.58 18.89
C GLY A 192 9.12 -3.48 18.14
N ARG A 193 8.68 -4.73 18.00
CA ARG A 193 9.36 -5.70 17.14
C ARG A 193 9.05 -5.35 15.68
N ALA A 194 10.08 -5.15 14.88
CA ALA A 194 9.96 -5.00 13.44
C ALA A 194 9.45 -6.30 12.83
N ARG A 195 8.39 -6.23 12.03
CA ARG A 195 7.95 -7.31 11.14
C ARG A 195 8.18 -6.90 9.71
N VAL A 196 9.22 -7.46 9.09
CA VAL A 196 9.58 -7.16 7.71
C VAL A 196 8.79 -8.07 6.78
N LEU A 197 7.77 -7.53 6.13
CA LEU A 197 6.85 -8.29 5.28
C LEU A 197 6.90 -7.77 3.86
N LEU A 198 7.31 -8.61 2.90
CA LEU A 198 7.29 -8.25 1.48
C LEU A 198 5.97 -8.67 0.81
N ARG A 199 5.28 -9.65 1.39
CA ARG A 199 4.02 -10.17 0.87
C ARG A 199 3.03 -10.42 2.02
N MET A 200 1.75 -10.19 1.78
CA MET A 200 0.72 -10.30 2.82
C MET A 200 0.53 -11.75 3.29
N GLU A 201 0.89 -12.74 2.47
CA GLU A 201 0.78 -14.16 2.81
C GLU A 201 1.77 -14.57 3.91
N GLU A 202 2.80 -13.75 4.15
CA GLU A 202 3.79 -13.94 5.22
C GLU A 202 3.36 -13.26 6.53
N ALA A 203 2.19 -12.62 6.54
CA ALA A 203 1.75 -11.81 7.67
C ALA A 203 1.48 -12.66 8.91
N ASP A 204 2.42 -12.60 9.84
CA ASP A 204 2.29 -13.07 11.21
C ASP A 204 2.54 -11.88 12.14
N LEU A 205 1.48 -11.17 12.52
CA LEU A 205 1.57 -9.94 13.29
C LEU A 205 1.00 -10.17 14.70
N ALA A 206 1.78 -9.76 15.70
CA ALA A 206 1.35 -9.66 17.08
C ALA A 206 1.03 -8.20 17.44
N ALA A 207 0.17 -8.00 18.43
CA ALA A 207 -0.07 -6.67 18.98
C ALA A 207 1.25 -6.03 19.46
N GLY A 208 1.50 -4.79 19.04
CA GLY A 208 2.77 -4.10 19.34
C GLY A 208 3.85 -4.23 18.26
N ASP A 209 3.64 -5.07 17.24
CA ASP A 209 4.58 -5.18 16.12
C ASP A 209 4.56 -3.90 15.25
N ILE A 210 5.70 -3.58 14.63
CA ILE A 210 5.86 -2.48 13.69
C ILE A 210 6.00 -3.08 12.29
N LEU A 211 5.10 -2.75 11.38
CA LEU A 211 5.17 -3.22 10.00
C LEU A 211 6.28 -2.49 9.24
N VAL A 212 7.20 -3.25 8.67
CA VAL A 212 8.23 -2.76 7.75
C VAL A 212 7.97 -3.41 6.38
N THR A 213 7.73 -2.61 5.34
CA THR A 213 7.47 -3.15 4.00
C THR A 213 7.97 -2.22 2.89
N ALA A 214 8.00 -2.69 1.64
CA ALA A 214 8.41 -1.87 0.51
C ALA A 214 7.36 -0.79 0.18
N PHE A 215 6.08 -1.18 0.10
CA PHE A 215 4.97 -0.29 -0.19
C PHE A 215 3.66 -0.87 0.39
N THR A 216 2.65 -0.01 0.51
CA THR A 216 1.29 -0.42 0.91
C THR A 216 0.29 0.03 -0.14
N ASP A 217 -0.64 -0.85 -0.49
CA ASP A 217 -1.84 -0.50 -1.26
C ASP A 217 -3.10 -0.78 -0.40
N PRO A 218 -4.32 -0.45 -0.86
CA PRO A 218 -5.54 -0.66 -0.07
C PRO A 218 -5.76 -2.10 0.42
N SER A 219 -5.14 -3.09 -0.23
CA SER A 219 -5.24 -4.50 0.19
C SER A 219 -4.49 -4.78 1.50
N TRP A 220 -3.53 -3.93 1.90
CA TRP A 220 -2.77 -4.03 3.15
C TRP A 220 -3.49 -3.46 4.36
N THR A 221 -4.50 -2.61 4.15
CA THR A 221 -5.24 -1.89 5.21
C THR A 221 -5.76 -2.79 6.32
N PRO A 222 -6.24 -4.02 6.06
CA PRO A 222 -6.64 -4.93 7.13
C PRO A 222 -5.52 -5.29 8.12
N LEU A 223 -4.24 -5.26 7.72
CA LEU A 223 -3.10 -5.51 8.61
C LEU A 223 -2.83 -4.34 9.57
N PHE A 224 -3.23 -3.12 9.21
CA PHE A 224 -2.95 -1.92 10.00
C PHE A 224 -3.65 -1.95 11.36
N VAL A 225 -4.72 -2.73 11.47
CA VAL A 225 -5.47 -2.88 12.72
C VAL A 225 -4.62 -3.56 13.79
N ALA A 226 -3.69 -4.45 13.39
CA ALA A 226 -2.91 -5.32 14.28
C ALA A 226 -1.53 -4.76 14.68
N ILE A 227 -1.08 -3.68 14.05
CA ILE A 227 0.27 -3.11 14.24
C ILE A 227 0.23 -1.88 15.13
N ALA A 228 1.37 -1.53 15.71
CA ALA A 228 1.54 -0.33 16.51
C ALA A 228 2.30 0.78 15.78
N GLY A 229 2.95 0.49 14.64
CA GLY A 229 3.62 1.48 13.81
C GLY A 229 3.87 0.98 12.38
N LEU A 230 4.21 1.91 11.49
CA LEU A 230 4.42 1.63 10.05
C LEU A 230 5.71 2.27 9.53
N VAL A 231 6.50 1.47 8.80
CA VAL A 231 7.68 1.90 8.04
C VAL A 231 7.56 1.41 6.60
N THR A 232 7.67 2.30 5.62
CA THR A 232 7.71 1.90 4.19
C THR A 232 8.87 2.50 3.43
N GLU A 233 9.39 1.75 2.45
CA GLU A 233 10.44 2.26 1.53
C GLU A 233 9.90 3.26 0.52
N VAL A 234 8.64 3.07 0.10
CA VAL A 234 7.93 3.91 -0.84
C VAL A 234 6.62 4.39 -0.23
N GLY A 235 6.38 5.69 -0.32
CA GLY A 235 5.17 6.32 0.17
C GLY A 235 5.28 7.85 0.14
N GLY A 236 4.16 8.52 0.38
CA GLY A 236 4.09 9.98 0.49
C GLY A 236 2.96 10.38 1.43
N LEU A 237 2.88 11.67 1.79
CA LEU A 237 1.96 12.18 2.82
C LEU A 237 0.47 11.83 2.59
N MET A 238 0.09 11.65 1.33
CA MET A 238 -1.29 11.45 0.89
C MET A 238 -1.57 10.07 0.28
N THR A 239 -0.61 9.14 0.37
CA THR A 239 -0.85 7.76 -0.06
C THR A 239 -1.84 7.08 0.88
N HIS A 240 -2.48 6.00 0.42
CA HIS A 240 -3.47 5.26 1.20
C HIS A 240 -2.94 4.88 2.58
N GLY A 241 -1.77 4.23 2.65
CA GLY A 241 -1.13 3.86 3.92
C GLY A 241 -0.89 5.05 4.86
N ALA A 242 -0.49 6.22 4.33
CA ALA A 242 -0.27 7.42 5.13
C ALA A 242 -1.56 8.04 5.69
N VAL A 243 -2.66 7.97 4.93
CA VAL A 243 -3.98 8.43 5.40
C VAL A 243 -4.50 7.48 6.48
N ILE A 244 -4.48 6.17 6.21
CA ILE A 244 -4.98 5.15 7.13
C ILE A 244 -4.14 5.10 8.43
N ALA A 245 -2.83 5.28 8.35
CA ALA A 245 -1.98 5.36 9.55
C ALA A 245 -2.40 6.53 10.47
N ARG A 246 -2.77 7.68 9.90
CA ARG A 246 -3.29 8.82 10.69
C ARG A 246 -4.67 8.55 11.26
N GLU A 247 -5.55 7.92 10.50
CA GLU A 247 -6.90 7.55 10.96
C GLU A 247 -6.87 6.58 12.13
N TYR A 248 -5.91 5.64 12.14
CA TYR A 248 -5.70 4.72 13.27
C TYR A 248 -4.76 5.26 14.35
N GLY A 249 -4.24 6.48 14.21
CA GLY A 249 -3.27 7.06 15.16
C GLY A 249 -1.95 6.27 15.26
N LEU A 250 -1.57 5.55 14.22
CA LEU A 250 -0.35 4.75 14.15
C LEU A 250 0.83 5.65 13.78
N PRO A 251 1.89 5.76 14.61
CA PRO A 251 3.10 6.46 14.23
C PRO A 251 3.71 5.83 12.97
N ALA A 252 3.97 6.66 11.96
CA ALA A 252 4.38 6.16 10.66
C ALA A 252 5.40 7.05 9.96
N VAL A 253 6.40 6.39 9.37
CA VAL A 253 7.46 7.01 8.56
C VAL A 253 7.53 6.28 7.23
N VAL A 254 7.43 7.01 6.12
CA VAL A 254 7.48 6.42 4.77
C VAL A 254 8.67 6.95 4.00
N GLY A 255 9.01 6.31 2.89
CA GLY A 255 10.13 6.78 2.08
C GLY A 255 11.50 6.49 2.72
N VAL A 256 11.57 5.55 3.66
CA VAL A 256 12.82 5.15 4.33
C VAL A 256 13.60 4.25 3.38
N GLU A 257 14.67 4.77 2.78
CA GLU A 257 15.41 4.05 1.74
C GLU A 257 16.01 2.74 2.29
N ASN A 258 15.77 1.62 1.59
CA ASN A 258 16.25 0.29 1.96
C ASN A 258 15.80 -0.22 3.35
N ALA A 259 14.69 0.29 3.91
CA ALA A 259 14.19 -0.13 5.21
C ALA A 259 14.06 -1.65 5.36
N THR A 260 13.59 -2.36 4.33
CA THR A 260 13.39 -3.82 4.36
C THR A 260 14.69 -4.61 4.36
N ARG A 261 15.82 -3.97 4.02
CA ARG A 261 17.16 -4.56 4.03
C ARG A 261 17.98 -4.16 5.25
N LEU A 262 17.80 -2.93 5.72
CA LEU A 262 18.54 -2.37 6.85
C LEU A 262 17.96 -2.81 8.19
N ILE A 263 16.65 -3.01 8.28
CA ILE A 263 15.96 -3.50 9.47
C ILE A 263 15.78 -5.02 9.33
N GLN A 264 16.20 -5.77 10.33
CA GLN A 264 16.03 -7.23 10.34
C GLN A 264 14.66 -7.62 10.92
N ASP A 265 14.02 -8.67 10.37
CA ASP A 265 12.77 -9.19 10.95
C ASP A 265 13.00 -9.64 12.40
N GLY A 266 12.10 -9.24 13.28
CA GLY A 266 12.20 -9.50 14.72
C GLY A 266 13.07 -8.51 15.50
N GLN A 267 13.80 -7.61 14.83
CA GLN A 267 14.62 -6.61 15.49
C GLN A 267 13.76 -5.58 16.21
N ARG A 268 14.21 -5.10 17.37
CA ARG A 268 13.51 -4.02 18.06
C ARG A 268 13.86 -2.68 17.43
N ILE A 269 12.84 -1.90 17.10
CA ILE A 269 13.00 -0.59 16.48
C ILE A 269 12.14 0.45 17.17
N ARG A 270 12.52 1.72 17.04
CA ARG A 270 11.72 2.87 17.43
C ARG A 270 11.34 3.67 16.20
N VAL A 271 10.05 3.95 16.03
CA VAL A 271 9.54 4.79 14.94
C VAL A 271 9.14 6.14 15.49
N HIS A 272 9.81 7.19 15.03
CA HIS A 272 9.47 8.59 15.31
C HIS A 272 8.66 9.15 14.15
N GLY A 273 7.34 8.98 14.22
CA GLY A 273 6.42 9.44 13.18
C GLY A 273 6.25 10.96 13.10
N THR A 274 6.55 11.69 14.19
CA THR A 274 6.55 13.16 14.22
C THR A 274 7.77 13.72 13.49
N ASP A 275 8.95 13.24 13.85
CA ASP A 275 10.21 13.78 13.33
C ASP A 275 10.63 13.06 12.04
N GLY A 276 10.07 11.90 11.71
CA GLY A 276 10.31 11.24 10.43
C GLY A 276 11.60 10.44 10.38
N TYR A 277 11.88 9.63 11.40
CA TYR A 277 13.01 8.72 11.40
C TYR A 277 12.73 7.42 12.16
N VAL A 278 13.57 6.42 11.94
CA VAL A 278 13.52 5.12 12.60
C VAL A 278 14.87 4.81 13.24
N GLU A 279 14.87 4.39 14.49
CA GLU A 279 16.07 3.92 15.20
C GLU A 279 16.04 2.41 15.36
N ILE A 280 17.21 1.79 15.22
CA ILE A 280 17.44 0.39 15.56
C ILE A 280 17.90 0.34 17.02
N LEU A 281 17.25 -0.48 17.83
CA LEU A 281 17.48 -0.60 19.28
C LEU A 281 18.28 -1.85 19.67
#